data_AF-A0A821TDV9-F1
#
_entry.id   AF-A0A821TDV9-F1
#
_cell.length_a   1.000
_cell.length_b   1.000
_cell.length_c   1.000
_cell.angle_alpha   90.00
_cell.angle_beta   90.00
_cell.angle_gamma   90.00
#
_symmetry.space_group_name_H-M   'P 1'
#
loop_
_entity.id
_entity.type
_entity.pdbx_description
1 polymer ?
#
loop_
_entity_poly.entity_id
_entity_poly.type
_entity_poly.pdbx_seq_one_letter_code
_entity_poly.pdbx_strand_id
1 'polypeptide(L)' 'MLTLAPPFYTSNILLLASKICSGEYDETPLKFYSDRIRQIIIECLSIDPQRRPDICSVAILCTEQIMLYTDRSCTT' A
#
# COMPACT_ATOMS: atom_id res chain seq x y z
N MET A 1 -7.08 4.79 1.26
CA MET A 1 -7.37 4.97 -0.18
C MET A 1 -6.73 6.28 -0.60
N LEU A 2 -5.64 6.26 -1.39
CA LEU A 2 -4.81 7.46 -1.63
C LEU A 2 -5.21 8.17 -2.91
N THR A 3 -5.22 7.43 -4.03
CA THR A 3 -5.49 7.96 -5.37
C THR A 3 -6.98 7.94 -5.74
N LEU A 4 -7.85 7.49 -4.84
CA LEU A 4 -9.28 7.25 -5.08
C LEU A 4 -9.60 6.30 -6.26
N ALA A 5 -8.58 5.63 -6.81
CA ALA A 5 -8.69 4.63 -7.87
C ALA A 5 -7.81 3.42 -7.50
N PRO A 6 -8.22 2.19 -7.85
CA PRO A 6 -7.37 1.02 -7.64
C PRO A 6 -6.11 1.09 -8.53
N PRO A 7 -4.97 0.52 -8.09
CA PRO A 7 -3.70 0.59 -8.83
C PRO A 7 -3.80 -0.03 -10.23
N PHE A 8 -4.55 -1.13 -10.38
CA PHE A 8 -4.80 -1.79 -11.65
C PHE A 8 -6.20 -1.46 -12.19
N TYR A 9 -6.47 -0.18 -12.47
CA TYR A 9 -7.76 0.22 -13.04
C TYR A 9 -7.85 -0.08 -14.55
N THR A 10 -8.88 -0.81 -14.96
CA THR A 10 -9.24 -1.12 -16.35
C THR A 10 -10.66 -1.68 -16.44
N SER A 11 -11.31 -1.54 -17.59
CA SER A 11 -12.62 -2.14 -17.90
C SER A 11 -12.53 -3.53 -18.56
N ASN A 12 -11.33 -3.98 -18.93
CA ASN A 12 -11.08 -5.27 -19.58
C ASN A 12 -10.30 -6.22 -18.65
N ILE A 13 -10.88 -7.38 -18.35
CA ILE A 13 -10.32 -8.36 -17.40
C ILE A 13 -9.03 -9.04 -17.90
N LEU A 14 -8.87 -9.23 -19.20
CA LEU A 14 -7.63 -9.81 -19.75
C LEU A 14 -6.48 -8.82 -19.61
N LEU A 15 -6.76 -7.54 -19.88
CA LEU A 15 -5.81 -6.46 -19.65
C LEU A 15 -5.50 -6.30 -18.16
N LEU A 16 -6.50 -6.48 -17.29
CA LEU A 16 -6.31 -6.45 -15.83
C LEU A 16 -5.31 -7.52 -15.38
N ALA A 17 -5.51 -8.77 -15.82
CA ALA A 17 -4.63 -9.88 -15.49
C ALA A 17 -3.20 -9.58 -15.96
N SER A 18 -3.02 -9.07 -17.18
CA SER A 18 -1.71 -8.69 -17.70
C SER A 18 -1.04 -7.64 -16.82
N LYS A 19 -1.74 -6.56 -16.46
CA LYS A 19 -1.18 -5.47 -15.62
C LYS A 19 -0.82 -5.96 -14.22
N ILE A 20 -1.62 -6.85 -13.62
CA ILE A 20 -1.32 -7.45 -12.31
C ILE A 20 -0.07 -8.32 -12.40
N CYS A 21 0.02 -9.18 -13.41
CA CYS A 21 1.17 -10.08 -13.60
C CYS A 21 2.45 -9.32 -13.94
N SER A 22 2.36 -8.20 -14.67
CA SER A 22 3.52 -7.35 -14.99
C SER A 22 3.84 -6.31 -13.91
N GLY A 23 2.96 -6.13 -12.90
CA GLY A 23 3.12 -5.12 -11.86
C GLY A 23 2.99 -3.68 -12.38
N GLU A 24 2.28 -3.46 -13.49
CA GLU A 24 2.13 -2.16 -14.12
C GLU A 24 0.97 -1.35 -13.50
N TYR A 25 1.32 -0.36 -12.68
CA TYR A 25 0.41 0.65 -12.16
C TYR A 25 1.06 2.04 -12.16
N ASP A 26 0.25 3.08 -12.06
CA ASP A 26 0.75 4.46 -12.05
C ASP A 26 1.30 4.81 -10.65
N GLU A 27 2.63 4.94 -10.56
CA GLU A 27 3.34 5.34 -9.35
C GLU A 27 3.48 6.87 -9.22
N THR A 28 3.14 7.65 -10.25
CA THR A 28 3.30 9.11 -10.20
C THR A 28 2.58 9.79 -9.03
N PRO A 29 1.38 9.35 -8.59
CA PRO A 29 0.71 9.94 -7.44
C PRO A 29 1.43 9.66 -6.12
N LEU A 30 2.22 8.57 -6.04
CA LEU A 30 2.93 8.19 -4.81
C LEU A 30 3.96 9.24 -4.38
N LYS A 31 4.43 10.08 -5.31
CA LYS A 31 5.38 11.16 -5.06
C LYS A 31 4.84 12.25 -4.14
N PHE A 32 3.52 12.36 -3.99
CA PHE A 32 2.87 13.36 -3.14
C PHE A 32 2.64 12.88 -1.70
N TYR A 33 2.98 11.63 -1.40
CA TYR A 33 2.78 11.03 -0.08
C TYR A 33 4.11 10.79 0.64
N SER A 34 4.03 10.54 1.95
CA SER A 34 5.22 10.24 2.75
C SER A 34 5.92 8.97 2.26
N ASP A 35 7.24 8.95 2.40
CA ASP A 35 8.07 7.80 1.99
C ASP A 35 7.62 6.50 2.66
N ARG A 36 7.18 6.58 3.92
CA ARG A 36 6.64 5.43 4.66
C ARG A 36 5.43 4.81 3.95
N ILE A 37 4.46 5.62 3.54
CA ILE A 37 3.26 5.13 2.84
C ILE A 37 3.63 4.58 1.47
N ARG A 38 4.50 5.30 0.74
CA ARG A 38 4.99 4.86 -0.57
C ARG A 38 5.68 3.50 -0.48
N GLN A 39 6.56 3.30 0.51
CA GLN A 39 7.25 2.05 0.73
C GLN A 39 6.28 0.91 1.02
N ILE A 40 5.29 1.11 1.91
CA ILE A 40 4.27 0.09 2.21
C ILE A 40 3.56 -0.37 0.94
N ILE A 41 3.18 0.56 0.06
CA ILE A 41 2.46 0.25 -1.18
C ILE A 41 3.33 -0.55 -2.14
N ILE A 42 4.58 -0.13 -2.36
CA ILE A 42 5.52 -0.79 -3.26
C ILE A 42 5.77 -2.24 -2.80
N GLU A 43 6.02 -2.43 -1.50
CA GLU A 43 6.30 -3.76 -0.93
C GLU A 43 5.05 -4.67 -1.00
N CYS A 44 3.86 -4.13 -0.71
CA CYS A 44 2.61 -4.90 -0.75
C CYS A 44 2.16 -5.26 -2.18
N LEU A 45 2.48 -4.43 -3.17
CA LEU A 45 2.18 -4.66 -4.59
C LEU A 45 3.32 -5.37 -5.33
N SER A 46 4.38 -5.80 -4.63
CA SER A 46 5.48 -6.54 -5.23
C SER A 46 4.99 -7.75 -6.03
N ILE A 47 5.53 -7.92 -7.24
CA ILE A 47 5.23 -9.07 -8.10
C ILE A 47 5.71 -10.37 -7.41
N ASP A 48 6.86 -10.30 -6.75
CA ASP A 48 7.41 -11.40 -5.97
C ASP A 48 6.64 -11.55 -4.65
N PRO A 49 5.91 -12.66 -4.43
CA PRO A 49 5.17 -12.90 -3.21
C PRO A 49 6.04 -12.99 -1.96
N GLN A 50 7.31 -13.40 -2.08
CA GLN A 50 8.23 -13.52 -0.94
C GLN A 50 8.69 -12.17 -0.41
N ARG A 51 8.62 -11.12 -1.25
CA ARG A 51 8.89 -9.74 -0.83
C ARG A 51 7.70 -9.08 -0.17
N ARG A 52 6.49 -9.62 -0.34
CA ARG A 52 5.30 -9.02 0.28
C ARG A 52 5.37 -9.19 1.79
N PRO A 53 5.30 -8.09 2.56
CA PRO A 53 5.35 -8.18 4.01
C PRO A 53 4.12 -8.89 4.54
N ASP A 54 4.28 -9.62 5.65
CA ASP A 54 3.14 -10.09 6.42
C ASP A 54 2.43 -8.93 7.13
N ILE A 55 1.24 -9.21 7.67
CA ILE A 55 0.43 -8.19 8.35
C ILE A 55 1.14 -7.59 9.57
N CYS A 56 1.96 -8.37 10.27
CA CYS A 56 2.72 -7.90 11.43
C CYS A 56 3.79 -6.89 11.00
N SER A 57 4.47 -7.14 9.89
CA SER A 57 5.50 -6.29 9.30
C SER A 57 4.90 -4.95 8.85
N VAL A 58 3.71 -4.96 8.24
CA VAL A 58 2.97 -3.74 7.90
C VAL A 58 2.55 -2.98 9.16
N ALA A 59 2.10 -3.69 10.21
CA ALA A 59 1.71 -3.07 11.48
C ALA A 59 2.91 -2.42 12.18
N ILE A 60 4.10 -3.02 12.12
CA ILE A 60 5.35 -2.44 12.64
C ILE A 60 5.62 -1.07 12.01
N LEU A 61 5.46 -0.96 10.68
CA LEU A 61 5.64 0.33 9.98
C LEU A 61 4.62 1.40 10.42
N CYS A 62 3.44 0.97 10.88
CA CYS A 62 2.39 1.87 11.36
C CYS A 62 2.41 2.08 12.89
N THR A 63 3.30 1.39 13.63
CA THR A 63 3.20 1.25 15.10
C THR A 63 3.25 2.58 15.83
N GLU A 64 4.11 3.50 15.41
CA GLU A 64 4.19 4.84 15.99
C GLU A 64 2.83 5.56 15.98
N GLN A 65 2.12 5.50 14.85
CA GLN A 65 0.81 6.14 14.72
C GLN A 65 -0.24 5.39 15.52
N ILE A 66 -0.23 4.06 15.48
CA ILE A 66 -1.14 3.21 16.27
C ILE A 66 -1.01 3.58 17.75
N MET A 67 0.22 3.61 18.29
CA MET A 67 0.48 3.97 19.68
C MET A 67 0.02 5.39 20.01
N LEU A 68 0.31 6.38 19.16
CA LEU A 68 -0.15 7.77 19.32
C LEU A 68 -1.67 7.88 19.45
N TYR A 69 -2.42 7.11 18.66
CA TYR A 69 -3.89 7.15 18.71
C TYR A 69 -4.47 6.29 19.84
N THR A 70 -3.84 5.17 20.19
CA THR A 70 -4.26 4.34 21.32
C THR A 70 -4.07 5.07 22.66
N ASP A 71 -2.93 5.72 22.87
CA ASP A 71 -2.63 6.45 24.11
C ASP A 71 -3.63 7.60 24.34
N ARG A 72 -3.92 8.38 23.28
CA ARG A 72 -4.93 9.45 23.32
C ARG A 72 -6.33 8.97 23.68
N SER A 73 -6.70 7.76 23.24
CA SER A 73 -8.00 7.17 23.55
C SER A 73 -8.13 6.68 25.00
N CYS A 74 -7.02 6.49 25.73
CA CYS A 74 -7.05 6.14 27.15
C CYS A 74 -7.20 7.35 28.07
N THR A 75 -6.91 8.57 27.58
CA THR A 75 -6.96 9.82 28.37
C THR A 75 -8.26 10.62 28.21
N THR A 76 -9.28 10.08 27.52
CA THR A 76 -10.61 10.69 27.36
C THR A 76 -11.67 9.83 28.03
#